data_AF-A0A392NBQ5-F1
#
_entry.id   AF-A0A392NBQ5-F1
#
_cell.length_a   1.000
_cell.length_b   1.000
_cell.length_c   1.000
_cell.angle_alpha   90.00
_cell.angle_beta   90.00
_cell.angle_gamma   90.00
#
_symmetry.space_group_name_H-M   'P 1'
#
loop_
_entity.id
_entity.type
_entity.pdbx_description
1 polymer ?
#
loop_
_entity_poly.entity_id
_entity_poly.type
_entity_poly.pdbx_seq_one_letter_code
_entity_poly.pdbx_strand_id
1 'polypeptide(L)'
;MQLELEIGRARKQGMCTGNALDTTFMGSPETINPGIVAFEIEYGNWVDENHRRNEELKNVFQTNASEVQLRQVVQSVLSHYSDLFRMKADAAKADVLYLISGVWKPSVERLFLWIGGARPSQLLNLIVPQLDPLTEQQLASIKKLHLSSQQAEDALSQGLDKLQQSLVQDMAVDPLSATNHGFQMAIAIGKFEALEGFVSQ
;
A
#
# COMPACT_ATOMS: atom_id res chain seq x y z
N MET A 1 -19.31 -0.68 -12.17
CA MET A 1 -19.86 0.45 -12.95
C MET A 1 -20.81 1.37 -12.18
N GLN A 2 -22.00 0.97 -11.68
CA GLN A 2 -22.88 1.90 -10.94
C GLN A 2 -22.26 2.35 -9.60
N LEU A 3 -21.64 1.42 -8.87
CA LEU A 3 -20.99 1.71 -7.58
C LEU A 3 -19.79 2.66 -7.71
N GLU A 4 -18.98 2.51 -8.76
CA GLU A 4 -17.80 3.35 -9.01
C GLU A 4 -18.19 4.78 -9.43
N LEU A 5 -19.25 4.91 -10.22
CA LEU A 5 -19.85 6.20 -10.56
C LEU A 5 -20.44 6.90 -9.32
N GLU A 6 -21.01 6.15 -8.38
CA GLU A 6 -21.52 6.70 -7.12
C GLU A 6 -20.39 7.09 -6.15
N ILE A 7 -19.30 6.32 -6.08
CA ILE A 7 -18.11 6.67 -5.29
C ILE A 7 -17.43 7.93 -5.86
N GLY A 8 -17.31 8.03 -7.19
CA GLY A 8 -16.77 9.23 -7.85
C GLY A 8 -17.64 10.48 -7.63
N ARG A 9 -18.98 10.31 -7.58
CA ARG A 9 -19.93 11.40 -7.32
C ARG A 9 -19.93 11.84 -5.86
N ALA A 10 -19.83 10.88 -4.93
CA ALA A 10 -19.73 11.15 -3.49
C ALA A 10 -18.44 11.91 -3.12
N ARG A 11 -17.32 11.65 -3.81
CA ARG A 11 -16.07 12.42 -3.63
C ARG A 11 -16.18 13.87 -4.08
N LYS A 12 -16.83 14.12 -5.24
CA LYS A 12 -17.08 15.50 -5.72
C LYS A 12 -18.08 16.26 -4.85
N GLN A 13 -19.05 15.57 -4.24
CA GLN A 13 -20.01 16.17 -3.30
C GLN A 13 -19.43 16.35 -1.89
N GLY A 14 -18.49 15.51 -1.46
CA GLY A 14 -17.75 15.68 -0.19
C GLY A 14 -16.82 16.89 -0.17
N MET A 15 -16.34 17.36 -1.33
CA MET A 15 -15.53 18.59 -1.44
C MET A 15 -16.35 19.89 -1.33
N CYS A 16 -17.69 19.85 -1.43
CA CYS A 16 -18.55 21.04 -1.34
C CYS A 16 -19.50 21.07 -0.14
N THR A 17 -19.44 20.08 0.76
CA THR A 17 -20.17 20.10 2.02
C THR A 17 -19.22 19.67 3.12
N GLY A 18 -18.50 20.63 3.68
CA GLY A 18 -17.82 20.47 4.96
C GLY A 18 -18.87 20.26 6.03
N ASN A 19 -19.17 19.01 6.35
CA ASN A 19 -19.81 18.64 7.59
C ASN A 19 -18.79 17.88 8.43
N ALA A 20 -18.39 18.56 9.51
CA ALA A 20 -17.71 18.02 10.66
C ALA A 20 -18.45 16.79 11.24
N LEU A 21 -17.69 16.00 12.02
CA LEU A 21 -18.04 14.76 12.75
C LEU A 21 -17.78 13.51 11.88
N ASP A 22 -16.75 12.68 12.09
CA ASP A 22 -16.08 12.27 13.32
C ASP A 22 -14.56 12.23 13.16
N THR A 23 -13.87 13.17 13.83
CA THR A 23 -12.44 13.07 14.09
C THR A 23 -12.26 13.35 15.58
N THR A 24 -12.75 12.42 16.39
CA THR A 24 -12.53 12.46 17.85
C THR A 24 -11.42 11.48 18.19
N PHE A 25 -10.20 11.80 17.76
CA PHE A 25 -8.99 11.48 18.51
C PHE A 25 -7.95 12.57 18.23
N MET A 26 -7.87 13.52 19.16
CA MET A 26 -6.78 14.50 19.34
C MET A 26 -6.71 15.72 18.40
N GLY A 27 -6.97 16.91 18.98
CA GLY A 27 -6.19 18.14 18.74
C GLY A 27 -6.29 18.90 17.40
N SER A 28 -7.07 20.00 17.41
CA SER A 28 -6.99 21.17 16.48
C SER A 28 -7.29 20.93 14.97
N PRO A 29 -7.73 21.98 14.22
CA PRO A 29 -7.79 21.89 12.77
C PRO A 29 -6.36 21.94 12.23
N GLU A 30 -5.70 20.79 12.23
CA GLU A 30 -4.34 20.64 11.73
C GLU A 30 -4.31 21.03 10.24
N THR A 31 -3.40 21.94 9.91
CA THR A 31 -2.94 22.14 8.54
C THR A 31 -2.52 20.80 7.97
N ILE A 32 -3.31 20.24 7.05
CA ILE A 32 -3.00 18.98 6.37
C ILE A 32 -1.58 19.09 5.82
N ASN A 33 -0.73 18.12 6.18
CA ASN A 33 0.66 18.09 5.76
C ASN A 33 0.75 18.28 4.23
N PRO A 34 1.46 19.30 3.72
CA PRO A 34 1.53 19.58 2.29
C PRO A 34 1.99 18.38 1.44
N GLY A 35 2.83 17.51 1.99
CA GLY A 35 3.25 16.27 1.33
C GLY A 35 2.11 15.27 1.16
N ILE A 36 1.17 15.24 2.11
CA ILE A 36 -0.03 14.41 2.03
C ILE A 36 -1.03 14.97 1.02
N VAL A 37 -1.22 16.29 0.99
CA VAL A 37 -2.07 16.94 -0.04
C VAL A 37 -1.52 16.67 -1.45
N ALA A 38 -0.20 16.80 -1.64
CA ALA A 38 0.44 16.49 -2.92
C ALA A 38 0.24 15.02 -3.31
N PHE A 39 0.45 14.09 -2.36
CA PHE A 39 0.22 12.67 -2.58
C PHE A 39 -1.22 12.36 -2.99
N GLU A 40 -2.24 12.93 -2.33
CA GLU A 40 -3.64 12.68 -2.68
C GLU A 40 -3.97 13.12 -4.12
N ILE A 41 -3.46 14.28 -4.54
CA ILE A 41 -3.64 14.80 -5.91
C ILE A 41 -2.94 13.90 -6.92
N GLU A 42 -1.66 13.60 -6.69
CA GLU A 42 -0.88 12.76 -7.61
C GLU A 42 -1.43 11.33 -7.69
N TYR A 43 -1.88 10.77 -6.56
CA TYR A 43 -2.53 9.46 -6.53
C TYR A 43 -3.83 9.43 -7.33
N GLY A 44 -4.66 10.48 -7.24
CA GLY A 44 -5.87 10.60 -8.05
C GLY A 44 -5.56 10.55 -9.55
N ASN A 45 -4.59 11.34 -10.00
CA ASN A 45 -4.14 11.34 -11.40
C ASN A 45 -3.55 9.98 -11.82
N TRP A 46 -2.81 9.34 -10.92
CA TRP A 46 -2.23 8.02 -11.16
C TRP A 46 -3.29 6.94 -11.36
N VAL A 47 -4.39 6.99 -10.61
CA VAL A 47 -5.52 6.04 -10.74
C VAL A 47 -6.18 6.19 -12.11
N ASP A 48 -6.43 7.42 -12.55
CA ASP A 48 -7.03 7.70 -13.86
C ASP A 48 -6.14 7.21 -15.01
N GLU A 49 -4.83 7.49 -14.92
CA GLU A 49 -3.85 7.03 -15.91
C GLU A 49 -3.68 5.51 -15.88
N ASN A 50 -3.73 4.88 -14.70
CA ASN A 50 -3.70 3.42 -14.57
C ASN A 50 -4.95 2.80 -15.24
N HIS A 51 -6.13 3.40 -15.09
CA HIS A 51 -7.33 2.93 -15.79
C HIS A 51 -7.14 3.02 -17.31
N ARG A 52 -6.66 4.16 -17.82
CA ARG A 52 -6.38 4.36 -19.25
C ARG A 52 -5.41 3.31 -19.81
N ARG A 53 -4.30 3.05 -19.12
CA ARG A 53 -3.29 2.06 -19.54
C ARG A 53 -3.83 0.62 -19.49
N ASN A 54 -4.70 0.30 -18.53
CA ASN A 54 -5.34 -1.01 -18.48
C ASN A 54 -6.30 -1.21 -19.66
N GLU A 55 -7.05 -0.19 -20.06
CA GLU A 55 -7.88 -0.26 -21.27
C GLU A 55 -7.04 -0.39 -22.55
N GLU A 56 -5.89 0.29 -22.63
CA GLU A 56 -4.93 0.14 -23.73
C GLU A 56 -4.38 -1.30 -23.79
N LEU A 57 -3.98 -1.88 -22.65
CA LEU A 57 -3.51 -3.26 -22.57
C LEU A 57 -4.59 -4.26 -23.01
N LYS A 58 -5.84 -4.07 -22.55
CA LYS A 58 -6.97 -4.90 -22.98
C LYS A 58 -7.19 -4.81 -24.49
N ASN A 59 -7.13 -3.60 -25.07
CA ASN A 59 -7.34 -3.39 -26.50
C ASN A 59 -6.24 -4.09 -27.32
N VAL A 60 -4.97 -3.88 -26.97
CA VAL A 60 -3.81 -4.50 -27.64
C VAL A 60 -3.87 -6.03 -27.56
N PHE A 61 -4.34 -6.56 -26.42
CA PHE A 61 -4.58 -8.00 -26.28
C PHE A 61 -5.73 -8.49 -27.17
N GLN A 62 -6.88 -7.82 -27.17
CA GLN A 62 -8.07 -8.21 -27.94
C GLN A 62 -7.88 -8.11 -29.46
N THR A 63 -7.08 -7.15 -29.92
CA THR A 63 -6.80 -6.93 -31.35
C THR A 63 -5.72 -7.86 -31.89
N ASN A 64 -5.19 -8.79 -31.09
CA ASN A 64 -4.08 -9.68 -31.44
C ASN A 64 -2.89 -8.90 -32.03
N ALA A 65 -2.55 -7.78 -31.39
CA ALA A 65 -1.42 -6.95 -31.78
C ALA A 65 -0.11 -7.76 -31.75
N SER A 66 0.92 -7.23 -32.42
CA SER A 66 2.22 -7.90 -32.45
C SER A 66 2.80 -8.08 -31.03
N GLU A 67 3.56 -9.14 -30.82
CA GLU A 67 4.20 -9.42 -29.52
C GLU A 67 5.09 -8.25 -29.05
N VAL A 68 5.70 -7.53 -29.98
CA VAL A 68 6.50 -6.33 -29.70
C VAL A 68 5.64 -5.21 -29.10
N GLN A 69 4.46 -4.95 -29.67
CA GLN A 69 3.52 -3.96 -29.14
C GLN A 69 2.97 -4.38 -27.79
N LEU A 70 2.62 -5.66 -27.62
CA LEU A 70 2.17 -6.17 -26.32
C LEU A 70 3.24 -5.99 -25.25
N ARG A 71 4.50 -6.32 -25.53
CA ARG A 71 5.62 -6.11 -24.59
C ARG A 71 5.80 -4.63 -24.24
N GLN A 72 5.67 -3.73 -25.21
CA GLN A 72 5.78 -2.28 -24.97
C GLN A 72 4.69 -1.78 -24.03
N VAL A 73 3.44 -2.18 -24.24
CA VAL A 73 2.33 -1.77 -23.36
C VAL A 73 2.47 -2.39 -21.96
N VAL A 74 2.86 -3.67 -21.86
CA VAL A 74 3.16 -4.31 -20.57
C VAL A 74 4.26 -3.55 -19.84
N GLN A 75 5.36 -3.22 -20.51
CA GLN A 75 6.45 -2.47 -19.89
C GLN A 75 6.00 -1.08 -19.43
N SER A 76 5.16 -0.41 -20.23
CA SER A 76 4.57 0.88 -19.90
C SER A 76 3.65 0.82 -18.67
N VAL A 77 2.86 -0.25 -18.52
CA VAL A 77 2.04 -0.49 -17.32
C VAL A 77 2.95 -0.73 -16.11
N LEU A 78 3.97 -1.59 -16.25
CA LEU A 78 4.90 -1.90 -15.16
C LEU A 78 5.68 -0.67 -14.69
N SER A 79 6.15 0.19 -15.60
CA SER A 79 6.83 1.43 -15.23
C SER A 79 5.90 2.41 -14.50
N HIS A 80 4.60 2.43 -14.84
CA HIS A 80 3.62 3.27 -14.16
C HIS A 80 3.44 2.86 -12.69
N TYR A 81 3.57 1.58 -12.36
CA TYR A 81 3.59 1.13 -10.96
C TYR A 81 4.82 1.60 -10.19
N SER A 82 5.97 1.77 -10.84
CA SER A 82 7.16 2.34 -10.19
C SER A 82 6.90 3.76 -9.68
N ASP A 83 6.12 4.56 -10.42
CA ASP A 83 5.70 5.89 -9.97
C ASP A 83 4.81 5.81 -8.72
N LEU A 84 3.91 4.82 -8.62
CA LEU A 84 3.10 4.60 -7.42
C LEU A 84 3.97 4.39 -6.17
N PHE A 85 4.98 3.53 -6.28
CA PHE A 85 5.86 3.24 -5.16
C PHE A 85 6.71 4.46 -4.78
N ARG A 86 7.16 5.26 -5.75
CA ARG A 86 7.86 6.52 -5.48
C ARG A 86 6.97 7.49 -4.69
N MET A 87 5.74 7.73 -5.17
CA MET A 87 4.80 8.63 -4.49
C MET A 87 4.47 8.15 -3.07
N LYS A 88 4.28 6.83 -2.88
CA LYS A 88 4.07 6.25 -1.54
C LYS A 88 5.29 6.44 -0.63
N ALA A 89 6.51 6.27 -1.15
CA ALA A 89 7.72 6.49 -0.36
C ALA A 89 7.85 7.95 0.07
N ASP A 90 7.50 8.90 -0.80
CA ASP A 90 7.52 10.32 -0.45
C ASP A 90 6.40 10.69 0.55
N ALA A 91 5.22 10.11 0.40
CA ALA A 91 4.14 10.24 1.39
C ALA A 91 4.52 9.65 2.75
N ALA A 92 5.22 8.51 2.79
CA ALA A 92 5.70 7.91 4.04
C ALA A 92 6.69 8.81 4.78
N LYS A 93 7.55 9.55 4.05
CA LYS A 93 8.47 10.54 4.65
C LYS A 93 7.71 11.73 5.24
N ALA A 94 6.57 12.09 4.66
CA ALA A 94 5.73 13.17 5.16
C ALA A 94 4.89 12.72 6.37
N ASP A 95 4.21 11.59 6.25
CA ASP A 95 3.43 10.96 7.32
C ASP A 95 3.22 9.46 7.03
N VAL A 96 4.03 8.62 7.68
CA VAL A 96 3.93 7.16 7.56
C VAL A 96 2.63 6.61 8.16
N LEU A 97 2.09 7.23 9.22
CA LEU A 97 0.86 6.78 9.87
C LEU A 97 -0.34 6.98 8.95
N TYR A 98 -0.39 8.13 8.28
CA TYR A 98 -1.37 8.38 7.22
C TYR A 98 -1.30 7.31 6.12
N LEU A 99 -0.09 7.00 5.62
CA LEU A 99 0.07 6.02 4.55
C LEU A 99 -0.38 4.61 4.96
N ILE A 100 0.06 4.12 6.12
CA ILE A 100 -0.25 2.75 6.60
C ILE A 100 -1.70 2.61 7.06
N SER A 101 -2.34 3.69 7.51
CA SER A 101 -3.77 3.67 7.91
C SER A 101 -4.71 3.41 6.73
N GLY A 102 -4.24 3.69 5.50
CA GLY A 102 -5.05 3.52 4.30
C GLY A 102 -6.16 4.56 4.12
N VAL A 103 -6.16 5.66 4.88
CA VAL A 103 -7.19 6.72 4.78
C VAL A 103 -7.34 7.23 3.34
N TRP A 104 -6.23 7.30 2.60
CA TRP A 104 -6.15 7.65 1.18
C TRP A 104 -6.89 6.67 0.23
N LYS A 105 -7.33 5.50 0.71
CA LYS A 105 -8.11 4.52 -0.04
C LYS A 105 -9.60 4.55 0.31
N PRO A 106 -10.49 4.13 -0.62
CA PRO A 106 -11.89 3.85 -0.31
C PRO A 106 -12.04 2.85 0.84
N SER A 107 -13.08 3.00 1.66
CA SER A 107 -13.30 2.13 2.84
C SER A 107 -13.34 0.64 2.51
N VAL A 108 -13.89 0.26 1.35
CA VAL A 108 -13.93 -1.14 0.90
C VAL A 108 -12.54 -1.69 0.55
N GLU A 109 -11.64 -0.85 0.00
CA GLU A 109 -10.27 -1.26 -0.31
C GLU A 109 -9.42 -1.39 0.95
N ARG A 110 -9.71 -0.60 1.99
CA ARG A 110 -8.98 -0.67 3.27
C ARG A 110 -9.12 -2.02 3.96
N LEU A 111 -10.22 -2.74 3.74
CA LEU A 111 -10.42 -4.09 4.28
C LEU A 111 -9.36 -5.10 3.79
N PHE A 112 -8.71 -4.80 2.66
CA PHE A 112 -7.67 -5.64 2.07
C PHE A 112 -6.26 -5.07 2.25
N LEU A 113 -6.11 -4.01 3.04
CA LEU A 113 -4.82 -3.37 3.27
C LEU A 113 -4.01 -4.13 4.34
N TRP A 114 -2.75 -4.40 4.03
CA TRP A 114 -1.75 -5.02 4.89
C TRP A 114 -0.41 -4.28 4.74
N ILE A 115 0.06 -3.69 5.85
CA ILE A 115 1.32 -2.92 6.04
C ILE A 115 1.49 -1.69 5.12
N GLY A 116 1.21 -1.80 3.82
CA GLY A 116 1.23 -0.71 2.83
C GLY A 116 0.59 -1.08 1.46
N GLY A 117 -0.04 -2.25 1.34
CA GLY A 117 -0.65 -2.74 0.11
C GLY A 117 -1.53 -3.98 0.34
N ALA A 118 -1.86 -4.73 -0.70
CA ALA A 118 -2.52 -6.03 -0.53
C ALA A 118 -1.50 -7.11 -0.18
N ARG A 119 -1.93 -8.19 0.49
CA ARG A 119 -1.09 -9.38 0.66
C ARG A 119 -0.84 -10.05 -0.69
N PRO A 120 0.42 -10.26 -1.11
CA PRO A 120 0.74 -10.96 -2.36
C PRO A 120 0.03 -12.32 -2.53
N SER A 121 -0.06 -13.14 -1.47
CA SER A 121 -0.75 -14.42 -1.47
C SER A 121 -2.24 -14.28 -1.79
N GLN A 122 -2.90 -13.25 -1.23
CA GLN A 122 -4.31 -12.94 -1.53
C GLN A 122 -4.50 -12.52 -2.98
N LEU A 123 -3.57 -11.73 -3.54
CA LEU A 123 -3.61 -11.36 -4.97
C LEU A 123 -3.48 -12.60 -5.86
N LEU A 124 -2.59 -13.54 -5.52
CA LEU A 124 -2.45 -14.79 -6.26
C LEU A 124 -3.74 -15.62 -6.21
N ASN A 125 -4.42 -15.68 -5.07
CA ASN A 125 -5.72 -16.38 -4.95
C ASN A 125 -6.81 -15.78 -5.84
N LEU A 126 -6.75 -14.47 -6.12
CA LEU A 126 -7.71 -13.80 -7.01
C LEU A 126 -7.36 -13.97 -8.49
N ILE A 127 -6.06 -13.90 -8.83
CA ILE A 127 -5.58 -13.86 -10.22
C ILE A 127 -5.49 -15.26 -10.83
N VAL A 128 -4.97 -16.26 -10.09
CA VAL A 128 -4.68 -17.59 -10.63
C VAL A 128 -5.91 -18.27 -11.25
N PRO A 129 -7.12 -18.22 -10.65
CA PRO A 129 -8.32 -18.79 -11.26
C PRO A 129 -8.74 -18.14 -12.59
N GLN A 130 -8.21 -16.95 -12.90
CA GLN A 130 -8.51 -16.21 -14.13
C GLN A 130 -7.49 -16.51 -15.25
N LEU A 131 -6.45 -17.30 -14.98
CA LEU A 131 -5.41 -17.64 -15.95
C LEU A 131 -5.72 -19.00 -16.58
N ASP A 132 -6.07 -19.02 -17.88
CA ASP A 132 -6.43 -20.25 -18.59
C ASP A 132 -5.73 -20.38 -19.98
N PRO A 133 -5.26 -21.59 -20.37
CA PRO A 133 -4.83 -22.73 -19.57
C PRO A 133 -3.33 -22.62 -19.23
N LEU A 134 -2.98 -22.86 -17.96
CA LEU A 134 -1.60 -22.92 -17.48
C LEU A 134 -1.01 -24.32 -17.61
N THR A 135 0.26 -24.42 -17.97
CA THR A 135 1.00 -25.69 -17.95
C THR A 135 1.23 -26.18 -16.51
N GLU A 136 1.43 -27.49 -16.31
CA GLU A 136 1.73 -28.06 -14.99
C GLU A 136 2.96 -27.41 -14.34
N GLN A 137 3.98 -27.07 -15.14
CA GLN A 137 5.18 -26.38 -14.66
C GLN A 137 4.86 -24.96 -14.17
N GLN A 138 4.01 -24.22 -14.87
CA GLN A 138 3.57 -22.89 -14.45
C GLN A 138 2.75 -22.98 -13.17
N LEU A 139 1.84 -23.95 -13.07
CA LEU A 139 1.04 -24.17 -11.87
C LEU A 139 1.92 -24.53 -10.66
N ALA A 140 2.91 -25.41 -10.83
CA ALA A 140 3.86 -25.75 -9.77
C ALA A 140 4.67 -24.52 -9.33
N SER A 141 5.12 -23.70 -10.28
CA SER A 141 5.86 -22.46 -10.01
C SER A 141 5.01 -21.43 -9.26
N ILE A 142 3.74 -21.27 -9.65
CA ILE A 142 2.77 -20.39 -8.98
C ILE A 142 2.47 -20.88 -7.56
N LYS A 143 2.28 -22.19 -7.36
CA LYS A 143 2.10 -22.77 -6.02
C LYS A 143 3.29 -22.51 -5.12
N LYS A 144 4.51 -22.67 -5.64
CA LYS A 144 5.75 -22.33 -4.92
C LYS A 144 5.79 -20.85 -4.56
N LEU A 145 5.48 -19.97 -5.52
CA LEU A 145 5.41 -18.53 -5.29
C LEU A 145 4.40 -18.20 -4.19
N HIS A 146 3.18 -18.73 -4.29
CA HIS A 146 2.14 -18.53 -3.27
C HIS A 146 2.61 -18.95 -1.88
N LEU A 147 3.20 -20.15 -1.75
CA LEU A 147 3.70 -20.62 -0.46
C LEU A 147 4.82 -19.72 0.07
N SER A 148 5.78 -19.34 -0.77
CA SER A 148 6.87 -18.46 -0.36
C SER A 148 6.39 -17.06 0.03
N SER A 149 5.40 -16.50 -0.68
CA SER A 149 4.76 -15.23 -0.33
C SER A 149 4.07 -15.31 1.02
N GLN A 150 3.28 -16.37 1.26
CA GLN A 150 2.60 -16.57 2.54
C GLN A 150 3.60 -16.68 3.70
N GLN A 151 4.69 -17.43 3.53
CA GLN A 151 5.72 -17.56 4.55
C GLN A 151 6.40 -16.22 4.87
N ALA A 152 6.73 -15.44 3.85
CA ALA A 152 7.30 -14.10 4.03
C ALA A 152 6.30 -13.14 4.69
N GLU A 153 5.02 -13.21 4.32
CA GLU A 153 3.94 -12.42 4.92
C GLU A 153 3.73 -12.74 6.41
N ASP A 154 3.72 -14.02 6.77
CA ASP A 154 3.57 -14.48 8.15
C ASP A 154 4.77 -14.06 8.99
N ALA A 155 6.00 -14.22 8.46
CA ALA A 155 7.22 -13.80 9.14
C ALA A 155 7.27 -12.28 9.34
N LEU A 156 6.88 -11.49 8.33
CA LEU A 156 6.84 -10.03 8.43
C LEU A 156 5.78 -9.55 9.42
N SER A 157 4.59 -10.16 9.40
CA SER A 157 3.53 -9.82 10.36
C SER A 157 3.99 -10.11 11.80
N GLN A 158 4.61 -11.26 12.04
CA GLN A 158 5.20 -11.58 13.35
C GLN A 158 6.33 -10.64 13.75
N GLY A 159 7.19 -10.23 12.80
CA GLY A 159 8.25 -9.25 13.03
C GLY A 159 7.69 -7.89 13.47
N LEU A 160 6.62 -7.44 12.79
CA LEU A 160 5.93 -6.19 13.12
C LEU A 160 5.24 -6.26 14.48
N ASP A 161 4.55 -7.36 14.79
CA ASP A 161 3.91 -7.56 16.10
C ASP A 161 4.94 -7.54 17.24
N LYS A 162 6.09 -8.21 17.06
CA LYS A 162 7.20 -8.19 18.03
C LYS A 162 7.76 -6.79 18.19
N LEU A 163 7.94 -6.05 17.10
CA LEU A 163 8.42 -4.67 17.14
C LEU A 163 7.44 -3.79 17.94
N GLN A 164 6.15 -3.87 17.64
CA GLN A 164 5.11 -3.11 18.36
C GLN A 164 5.10 -3.44 19.86
N GLN A 165 5.13 -4.73 20.22
CA GLN A 165 5.20 -5.15 21.63
C GLN A 165 6.45 -4.63 22.33
N SER A 166 7.59 -4.67 21.64
CA SER A 166 8.87 -4.22 22.19
C SER A 166 8.90 -2.71 22.42
N LEU A 167 8.32 -1.92 21.51
CA LEU A 167 8.18 -0.47 21.68
C LEU A 167 7.28 -0.11 22.87
N VAL A 168 6.16 -0.83 23.04
CA VAL A 168 5.27 -0.62 24.20
C VAL A 168 5.98 -0.94 25.52
N GLN A 169 6.77 -2.02 25.56
CA GLN A 169 7.56 -2.38 26.74
C GLN A 169 8.64 -1.34 27.06
N ASP A 170 9.33 -0.80 26.06
CA ASP A 170 10.34 0.25 26.26
C ASP A 170 9.72 1.57 26.75
N MET A 171 8.49 1.89 26.34
CA MET A 171 7.74 3.08 26.79
C MET A 171 7.13 2.92 28.19
N ALA A 172 6.96 1.70 28.69
CA ALA A 172 6.42 1.45 30.04
C ALA A 172 7.42 1.74 31.18
N VAL A 173 8.60 2.30 30.87
CA VAL A 173 9.63 2.66 31.84
C VAL A 173 9.38 4.06 32.40
N ASP A 174 9.45 4.20 33.72
CA ASP A 174 9.06 5.35 34.56
C ASP A 174 9.35 6.75 33.95
N PRO A 175 8.31 7.60 33.74
CA PRO A 175 8.43 8.98 33.23
C PRO A 175 9.35 9.89 34.04
N LEU A 176 9.68 9.53 35.29
CA LEU A 176 10.53 10.32 36.18
C LEU A 176 12.03 10.20 35.86
N SER A 177 12.43 9.25 35.00
CA SER A 177 13.81 9.10 34.50
C SER A 177 14.03 9.90 33.21
N ALA A 178 13.91 11.23 33.30
CA ALA A 178 14.06 12.14 32.17
C ALA A 178 15.42 12.02 31.44
N THR A 179 16.42 11.38 32.07
CA THR A 179 17.78 11.19 31.54
C THR A 179 17.94 10.06 30.52
N ASN A 180 16.92 9.23 30.25
CA ASN A 180 17.09 8.00 29.44
C ASN A 180 16.45 8.01 28.03
N HIS A 181 15.84 9.12 27.59
CA HIS A 181 15.14 9.21 26.30
C HIS A 181 16.05 8.93 25.10
N GLY A 182 17.30 9.41 25.12
CA GLY A 182 18.27 9.17 24.04
C GLY A 182 18.66 7.70 23.90
N PHE A 183 18.77 6.97 25.02
CA PHE A 183 19.07 5.54 25.02
C PHE A 183 17.88 4.71 24.52
N GLN A 184 16.66 5.07 24.93
CA GLN A 184 15.44 4.41 24.43
C GLN A 184 15.25 4.64 22.92
N MET A 185 15.54 5.85 22.43
CA MET A 185 15.50 6.14 20.99
C MET A 185 16.53 5.30 20.22
N ALA A 186 17.75 5.16 20.73
CA ALA A 186 18.79 4.34 20.09
C ALA A 186 18.41 2.85 20.04
N ILE A 187 17.79 2.32 21.10
CA ILE A 187 17.28 0.95 21.13
C ILE A 187 16.15 0.76 20.10
N ALA A 188 15.20 1.70 20.05
CA ALA A 188 14.11 1.66 19.09
C ALA A 188 14.64 1.67 17.64
N ILE A 189 15.59 2.57 17.32
CA ILE A 189 16.23 2.65 16.00
C ILE A 189 16.91 1.33 15.63
N GLY A 190 17.69 0.72 16.53
CA GLY A 190 18.32 -0.58 16.25
C GLY A 190 17.31 -1.70 15.96
N LYS A 191 16.12 -1.66 16.57
CA LYS A 191 15.03 -2.61 16.26
C LYS A 191 14.41 -2.35 14.89
N PHE A 192 14.26 -1.09 14.49
CA PHE A 192 13.82 -0.72 13.14
C PHE A 192 14.83 -1.16 12.07
N GLU A 193 16.12 -0.93 12.29
CA GLU A 193 17.20 -1.36 11.40
C GLU A 193 17.23 -2.89 11.24
N ALA A 194 16.99 -3.65 12.32
CA ALA A 194 16.88 -5.10 12.24
C ALA A 194 15.68 -5.55 11.39
N LEU A 195 14.53 -4.86 11.50
CA LEU A 195 13.35 -5.15 10.68
C LEU A 195 13.56 -4.76 9.21
N GLU A 196 14.19 -3.60 8.95
CA GLU A 196 14.55 -3.16 7.59
C GLU A 196 15.52 -4.16 6.93
N GLY A 197 16.52 -4.62 7.68
CA GLY A 197 17.46 -5.64 7.23
C GLY A 197 16.79 -7.00 6.96
N PHE A 198 15.71 -7.33 7.67
CA PHE A 198 14.90 -8.52 7.36
C PHE A 198 14.09 -8.34 6.07
N VAL A 199 13.49 -7.16 5.86
CA VAL A 199 12.68 -6.86 4.66
C VAL A 199 13.53 -6.80 3.39
N SER A 200 14.82 -6.43 3.51
CA SER A 200 15.73 -6.24 2.37
C SER A 200 16.44 -7.52 1.89
N GLN A 201 16.20 -8.68 2.53
CA GLN A 201 16.78 -9.99 2.18
C GLN A 201 16.01 -10.70 1.07
#